data_AF-A0AAU7D8Z2-F1
#
_entry.id   AF-A0AAU7D8Z2-F1
#
_cell.length_a   1.000
_cell.length_b   1.000
_cell.length_c   1.000
_cell.angle_alpha   90.00
_cell.angle_beta   90.00
_cell.angle_gamma   90.00
#
_symmetry.space_group_name_H-M   'P 1'
#
loop_
_entity.id
_entity.type
_entity.pdbx_description
1 polymer ?
#
loop_
_entity_poly.entity_id
_entity_poly.type
_entity_poly.pdbx_seq_one_letter_code
_entity_poly.pdbx_strand_id
1 'polypeptide(L)'
;MVEKEIGRPRFSSEKEEAEWWDKNPEYILQQFKRAAGEGRLGHGTAMREMAARQAAKSTTIRLDPDDLLLAKAQAEKKGLRYQTYLKMLIHEALGKEAHTGR
;
A
#
# COMPACT_ATOMS: atom_id res chain seq x y z
N MET A 1 -11.39 -29.45 -24.32
CA MET A 1 -11.71 -28.05 -23.98
C MET A 1 -10.40 -27.44 -23.53
N VAL A 2 -9.71 -26.69 -24.40
CA VAL A 2 -8.35 -26.21 -24.08
C VAL A 2 -8.49 -24.83 -23.47
N GLU A 3 -8.13 -24.75 -22.19
CA GLU A 3 -7.93 -23.52 -21.43
C GLU A 3 -6.99 -22.60 -22.20
N LYS A 4 -7.51 -21.52 -22.77
CA LYS A 4 -6.69 -20.53 -23.45
C LYS A 4 -5.99 -19.73 -22.36
N GLU A 5 -4.72 -20.03 -22.14
CA GLU A 5 -3.78 -19.11 -21.51
C GLU A 5 -3.98 -17.74 -22.16
N ILE A 6 -4.40 -16.75 -21.37
CA ILE A 6 -4.58 -15.40 -21.89
C ILE A 6 -3.17 -14.80 -21.96
N GLY A 7 -2.42 -15.24 -22.95
CA GLY A 7 -1.10 -14.73 -23.28
C GLY A 7 -1.24 -13.30 -23.76
N ARG A 8 -0.63 -12.36 -23.03
CA ARG A 8 -0.36 -11.02 -23.56
C ARG A 8 0.34 -11.20 -24.92
N PRO A 9 -0.11 -10.52 -26.00
CA PRO A 9 0.60 -10.57 -27.27
C PRO A 9 2.05 -10.12 -27.07
N ARG A 10 3.01 -10.79 -27.72
CA ARG A 10 4.38 -10.27 -27.78
C ARG A 10 4.39 -9.17 -28.82
N PHE A 11 4.60 -7.93 -28.37
CA PHE A 11 4.79 -6.79 -29.26
C PHE A 11 6.26 -6.70 -29.66
N SER A 12 6.49 -6.33 -30.90
CA SER A 12 7.84 -6.12 -31.43
C SER A 12 8.32 -4.67 -31.19
N SER A 13 7.41 -3.76 -30.84
CA SER A 13 7.72 -2.36 -30.48
C SER A 13 6.69 -1.76 -29.51
N GLU A 14 7.09 -0.71 -28.77
CA GLU A 14 6.20 0.05 -27.87
C GLU A 14 5.05 0.74 -28.62
N LYS A 15 5.30 1.18 -29.86
CA LYS A 15 4.27 1.81 -30.70
C LYS A 15 3.16 0.83 -31.08
N GLU A 16 3.56 -0.37 -31.50
CA GLU A 16 2.63 -1.46 -31.80
C GLU A 16 1.83 -1.87 -30.56
N GLU A 17 2.48 -1.93 -29.40
CA GLU A 17 1.82 -2.18 -28.12
C GLU A 17 0.75 -1.11 -27.81
N ALA A 18 1.11 0.17 -27.92
CA ALA A 18 0.19 1.27 -27.65
C ALA A 18 -1.03 1.27 -28.60
N GLU A 19 -0.80 1.08 -29.91
CA GLU A 19 -1.87 0.98 -30.91
C GLU A 19 -2.78 -0.23 -30.68
N TRP A 20 -2.23 -1.33 -30.17
CA TRP A 20 -3.01 -2.50 -29.81
C TRP A 20 -3.85 -2.25 -28.55
N TRP A 21 -3.29 -1.63 -27.51
CA TRP A 21 -4.04 -1.30 -26.29
C TRP A 21 -5.20 -0.34 -26.58
N ASP A 22 -5.00 0.64 -27.46
CA ASP A 22 -6.04 1.60 -27.88
C ASP A 22 -7.19 0.89 -28.62
N LYS A 23 -6.87 -0.10 -29.45
CA LYS A 23 -7.85 -0.87 -30.24
C LYS A 23 -8.54 -1.99 -29.46
N ASN A 24 -8.02 -2.39 -28.30
CA ASN A 24 -8.53 -3.56 -27.54
C ASN A 24 -8.90 -3.21 -26.07
N PRO A 25 -9.73 -2.19 -25.81
CA PRO A 25 -10.10 -1.79 -24.44
C PRO A 25 -10.87 -2.90 -23.69
N GLU A 26 -11.67 -3.69 -24.41
CA GLU A 26 -12.41 -4.83 -23.85
C GLU A 26 -11.52 -5.97 -23.34
N TYR A 27 -10.28 -6.08 -23.83
CA TYR A 27 -9.34 -7.09 -23.37
C TYR A 27 -8.97 -6.85 -21.90
N ILE A 28 -8.64 -5.60 -21.53
CA ILE A 28 -8.39 -5.21 -20.13
C ILE A 28 -9.62 -5.49 -19.29
N LEU A 29 -10.81 -5.11 -19.77
CA LEU A 29 -12.06 -5.34 -19.04
C LEU A 29 -12.31 -6.82 -18.76
N GLN A 30 -12.05 -7.71 -19.73
CA GLN A 30 -12.16 -9.16 -19.52
C GLN A 30 -11.11 -9.68 -18.53
N GLN A 31 -9.87 -9.18 -18.57
CA GLN A 31 -8.86 -9.55 -17.57
C GLN A 31 -9.30 -9.16 -16.16
N PHE A 32 -9.84 -7.95 -15.98
CA PHE A 32 -10.37 -7.50 -14.70
C PHE A 32 -11.56 -8.34 -14.24
N LYS A 33 -12.51 -8.65 -15.13
CA LYS A 33 -13.66 -9.52 -14.81
C LYS A 33 -13.21 -10.94 -14.41
N ARG A 34 -12.23 -11.50 -15.12
CA ARG A 34 -11.65 -12.80 -14.79
C ARG A 34 -10.96 -12.77 -13.43
N ALA A 35 -10.11 -11.77 -13.19
CA ALA A 35 -9.46 -11.59 -11.89
C ALA A 35 -10.49 -11.38 -10.76
N ALA A 36 -11.65 -10.77 -11.05
CA ALA A 36 -12.75 -10.65 -10.10
C ALA A 36 -13.34 -12.01 -9.74
N GLY A 37 -13.67 -12.82 -10.75
CA GLY A 37 -14.20 -14.18 -10.55
C GLY A 37 -13.22 -15.11 -9.84
N GLU A 38 -11.91 -14.94 -10.08
CA GLU A 38 -10.84 -15.72 -9.43
C GLU A 38 -10.44 -15.17 -8.03
N GLY A 39 -11.08 -14.09 -7.55
CA GLY A 39 -10.72 -13.46 -6.27
C GLY A 39 -9.32 -12.83 -6.25
N ARG A 40 -8.72 -12.59 -7.42
CA ARG A 40 -7.38 -12.00 -7.59
C ARG A 40 -7.41 -10.48 -7.77
N LEU A 41 -8.57 -9.84 -7.66
CA LEU A 41 -8.63 -8.38 -7.58
C LEU A 41 -8.02 -7.86 -6.28
N GLY A 42 -7.53 -6.63 -6.30
CA GLY A 42 -7.10 -5.94 -5.06
C GLY A 42 -5.71 -6.33 -4.54
N HIS A 43 -4.83 -6.91 -5.35
CA HIS A 43 -3.43 -7.16 -4.95
C HIS A 43 -2.52 -5.90 -5.05
N GLY A 44 -3.10 -4.78 -5.48
CA GLY A 44 -2.41 -3.50 -5.62
C GLY A 44 -2.07 -2.83 -4.29
N THR A 45 -1.16 -1.85 -4.34
CA THR A 45 -0.73 -1.02 -3.20
C THR A 45 -1.90 -0.31 -2.51
N ALA A 46 -2.86 0.23 -3.27
CA ALA A 46 -4.01 0.93 -2.72
C ALA A 46 -4.88 0.07 -1.79
N MET A 47 -5.11 -1.20 -2.16
CA MET A 47 -5.93 -2.10 -1.35
C MET A 47 -5.16 -2.61 -0.13
N ARG A 48 -3.84 -2.83 -0.25
CA ARG A 48 -2.96 -3.11 0.90
C ARG A 48 -2.96 -1.96 1.92
N GLU A 49 -2.87 -0.72 1.45
CA GLU A 49 -3.01 0.44 2.33
C GLU A 49 -4.40 0.52 2.96
N MET A 50 -5.46 0.25 2.18
CA MET A 50 -6.83 0.24 2.70
C MET A 50 -7.03 -0.85 3.75
N ALA A 51 -6.49 -2.05 3.54
CA ALA A 51 -6.51 -3.14 4.50
C ALA A 51 -5.72 -2.79 5.77
N ALA A 52 -4.53 -2.19 5.63
CA ALA A 52 -3.74 -1.72 6.78
C ALA A 52 -4.48 -0.63 7.58
N ARG A 53 -5.17 0.29 6.90
CA ARG A 53 -6.02 1.30 7.54
C ARG A 53 -7.24 0.69 8.25
N GLN A 54 -7.88 -0.32 7.65
CA GLN A 54 -9.00 -1.03 8.26
C GLN A 54 -8.58 -1.86 9.48
N ALA A 55 -7.38 -2.45 9.45
CA ALA A 55 -6.84 -3.23 10.56
C ALA A 55 -6.31 -2.33 11.71
N ALA A 56 -6.06 -1.05 11.44
CA ALA A 56 -5.58 -0.12 12.45
C ALA A 56 -6.65 0.10 13.54
N LYS A 57 -6.27 -0.17 14.78
CA LYS A 57 -7.12 0.06 15.95
C LYS A 57 -6.79 1.42 16.56
N SER A 58 -7.81 2.20 16.90
CA SER A 58 -7.64 3.40 17.70
C SER A 58 -7.40 3.02 19.17
N THR A 59 -6.47 3.73 19.80
CA THR A 59 -6.24 3.63 21.25
C THR A 59 -5.90 5.01 21.80
N THR A 60 -6.28 5.26 23.05
CA THR A 60 -5.99 6.52 23.75
C THR A 60 -4.96 6.24 24.82
N ILE A 61 -3.83 6.95 24.75
CA ILE A 61 -2.72 6.87 25.70
C ILE A 61 -2.52 8.26 26.29
N ARG A 62 -2.31 8.35 27.60
CA ARG A 62 -1.92 9.59 28.27
C ARG A 62 -0.40 9.68 28.27
N LEU A 63 0.12 10.83 27.85
CA LEU A 63 1.54 11.12 27.83
C LEU A 63 1.81 12.33 28.72
N ASP A 64 3.03 12.44 29.21
CA ASP A 64 3.45 13.59 29.97
C ASP A 64 3.38 14.88 29.11
N PRO A 65 2.91 16.01 29.64
CA PRO A 65 2.86 17.27 28.90
C PRO A 65 4.20 17.68 28.29
N ASP A 66 5.32 17.44 28.97
CA ASP A 66 6.64 17.81 28.49
C ASP A 66 7.08 16.93 27.31
N ASP A 67 6.73 15.64 27.34
CA ASP A 67 6.95 14.72 26.23
C ASP A 67 6.12 15.11 25.00
N LEU A 68 4.88 15.58 25.20
CA LEU A 68 4.03 16.07 24.10
C LEU A 68 4.68 17.28 23.43
N LEU A 69 5.21 18.23 24.20
CA LEU A 69 5.90 19.42 23.70
C LEU A 69 7.18 19.06 22.95
N LEU A 70 7.99 18.15 23.52
CA LEU A 70 9.22 17.68 22.90
C LEU A 70 8.94 17.00 21.56
N ALA A 71 7.96 16.09 21.53
CA ALA A 71 7.57 15.38 20.30
C ALA A 71 7.02 16.35 19.24
N LYS A 72 6.32 17.41 19.64
CA LYS A 72 5.83 18.44 18.72
C LYS A 72 6.98 19.21 18.07
N ALA A 73 7.94 19.69 18.86
CA ALA A 73 9.11 20.41 18.36
C ALA A 73 9.96 19.52 17.42
N GLN A 74 10.12 18.24 17.77
CA GLN A 74 10.86 17.28 16.93
C GLN A 74 10.13 16.99 15.61
N ALA A 75 8.79 16.89 15.63
CA ALA A 75 7.98 16.70 14.43
C ALA A 75 8.11 17.88 13.47
N GLU A 76 8.02 19.11 13.99
CA GLU A 76 8.19 20.35 13.21
C GLU A 76 9.57 20.42 12.56
N LYS A 77 10.64 20.14 13.32
CA LYS A 77 12.01 20.08 12.79
C LYS A 77 12.18 19.07 11.65
N LYS A 78 11.42 17.98 11.68
CA LYS A 78 11.44 16.94 10.64
C LYS A 78 10.44 17.19 9.49
N GLY A 79 9.67 18.28 9.54
CA GLY A 79 8.61 18.55 8.56
C GLY A 79 7.48 17.51 8.57
N LEU A 80 7.29 16.82 9.71
CA LEU A 80 6.28 15.76 9.86
C LEU A 80 5.08 16.27 10.65
N ARG A 81 3.90 15.71 10.37
CA ARG A 81 2.75 15.91 11.25
C ARG A 81 3.04 15.25 12.60
N TYR A 82 2.63 15.92 13.67
CA TYR A 82 2.79 15.46 15.04
C TYR A 82 2.35 14.00 15.27
N GLN A 83 1.14 13.64 14.83
CA GLN A 83 0.63 12.28 15.00
C GLN A 83 1.43 11.24 14.19
N THR A 84 1.93 11.60 13.01
CA THR A 84 2.78 10.73 12.20
C THR A 84 4.12 10.48 12.91
N TYR A 85 4.68 11.53 13.50
CA TYR A 85 5.93 11.44 14.25
C TYR A 85 5.78 10.52 15.47
N LEU A 86 4.71 10.68 16.27
CA LEU A 86 4.42 9.79 17.39
C LEU A 86 4.28 8.31 16.95
N LYS A 87 3.53 8.05 15.86
CA LYS A 87 3.39 6.69 15.32
C LYS A 87 4.73 6.08 14.94
N MET A 88 5.61 6.88 14.33
CA MET A 88 6.94 6.46 13.92
C MET A 88 7.81 6.10 15.14
N LEU A 89 7.84 6.96 16.17
CA LEU A 89 8.59 6.69 17.40
C LEU A 89 8.16 5.39 18.07
N ILE A 90 6.84 5.15 18.18
CA ILE A 90 6.31 3.91 18.78
C ILE A 90 6.73 2.69 17.94
N HIS A 91 6.64 2.79 16.62
CA HIS A 91 7.02 1.70 15.72
C HIS A 91 8.51 1.36 15.84
N GLU A 92 9.38 2.37 15.84
CA GLU A 92 10.82 2.19 15.99
C GLU A 92 11.20 1.61 17.36
N ALA A 93 10.57 2.08 18.44
CA ALA A 93 10.81 1.57 19.78
C ALA A 93 10.42 0.09 19.91
N LEU A 94 9.22 -0.28 19.43
CA LEU A 94 8.78 -1.68 19.41
C LEU A 94 9.71 -2.56 18.55
N GLY A 95 10.17 -2.04 17.42
CA GLY A 95 11.15 -2.69 16.57
C GLY A 95 12.45 -2.98 17.33
N LYS A 96 13.00 -1.99 18.03
CA LYS A 96 14.22 -2.15 18.84
C LYS A 96 14.05 -3.21 19.92
N GLU A 97 12.97 -3.14 20.70
CA GLU A 97 12.70 -4.11 21.78
C GLU A 97 12.56 -5.55 21.25
N ALA A 98 11.91 -5.73 20.09
CA ALA A 98 11.78 -7.04 19.46
C ALA A 98 13.12 -7.64 18.99
N HIS A 99 14.11 -6.79 18.66
CA HIS A 99 15.45 -7.23 18.26
C HIS A 99 16.36 -7.45 19.48
N THR A 100 16.21 -6.66 20.54
CA THR A 100 16.98 -6.80 21.79
C THR A 100 16.58 -8.04 22.59
N GLY A 101 15.33 -8.50 22.49
CA GLY A 101 14.84 -9.69 23.19
C GLY A 101 15.18 -11.05 22.52
N ARG A 102 16.13 -11.10 21.58
CA ARG A 102 16.55 -12.32 20.86
C ARG A 102 17.97 -12.75 21.18
#